data_AF-A0A1F3C0A2-F1
#
_entry.id   AF-A0A1F3C0A2-F1
#
_cell.length_a   1.000
_cell.length_b   1.000
_cell.length_c   1.000
_cell.angle_alpha   90.00
_cell.angle_beta   90.00
_cell.angle_gamma   90.00
#
_symmetry.space_group_name_H-M   'P 1'
#
loop_
_entity.id
_entity.type
_entity.pdbx_description
1 polymer ?
#
loop_
_entity_poly.entity_id
_entity_poly.type
_entity_poly.pdbx_seq_one_letter_code
_entity_poly.pdbx_strand_id
1 'polypeptide(L)' 'MNETFREIKERLRRLEEILWHRGGLQNADFAQALSRVHRLVRKGDRSREPSAEIRTSLDRAETLGRAVR' A
#
# COMPACT_ATOMS: atom_id res chain seq x y z
N MET A 1 14.71 6.32 -9.94
CA MET A 1 13.53 5.58 -9.46
C MET A 1 12.38 6.02 -10.35
N ASN A 2 11.68 5.09 -10.99
CA ASN A 2 10.49 5.42 -11.78
C ASN A 2 9.52 6.28 -10.92
N GLU A 3 9.00 7.36 -11.49
CA GLU A 3 8.06 8.28 -10.86
C GLU A 3 6.84 7.54 -10.31
N THR A 4 6.34 6.53 -11.02
CA THR A 4 5.23 5.67 -10.57
C THR A 4 5.55 4.90 -9.29
N PHE A 5 6.80 4.45 -9.12
CA PHE A 5 7.22 3.82 -7.86
C PHE A 5 7.32 4.83 -6.71
N ARG A 6 7.57 6.11 -6.99
CA ARG A 6 7.55 7.18 -5.98
C ARG A 6 6.12 7.40 -5.51
N GLU A 7 5.19 7.57 -6.44
CA GLU A 7 3.77 7.73 -6.14
C GLU A 7 3.20 6.56 -5.32
N ILE A 8 3.53 5.31 -5.68
CA ILE A 8 3.10 4.13 -4.92
C ILE A 8 3.61 4.18 -3.48
N LYS A 9 4.86 4.58 -3.25
CA LYS A 9 5.42 4.70 -1.89
C LYS A 9 4.76 5.82 -1.10
N GLU A 10 4.44 6.94 -1.74
CA GLU A 10 3.73 8.04 -1.09
C GLU A 10 2.30 7.65 -0.70
N ARG A 11 1.56 6.98 -1.60
CA ARG A 11 0.24 6.42 -1.32
C ARG A 11 0.31 5.41 -0.17
N LEU A 12 1.30 4.51 -0.21
CA LEU A 12 1.52 3.53 0.85
C LEU A 12 1.76 4.20 2.21
N ARG A 13 2.61 5.24 2.28
CA ARG A 13 2.86 6.00 3.52
C ARG A 13 1.59 6.63 4.08
N ARG A 14 0.75 7.23 3.24
CA ARG A 14 -0.54 7.79 3.68
C ARG A 14 -1.45 6.72 4.28
N LEU A 15 -1.48 5.52 3.70
CA LEU A 15 -2.27 4.41 4.24
C LEU A 15 -1.71 3.88 5.57
N GLU A 16 -0.39 3.87 5.75
CA GLU A 16 0.23 3.55 7.04
C GLU A 16 -0.17 4.56 8.11
N GLU A 17 -0.18 5.85 7.79
CA GLU A 17 -0.65 6.90 8.70
C GLU A 17 -2.13 6.68 9.08
N ILE A 18 -3.00 6.30 8.14
CA ILE A 18 -4.39 5.95 8.44
C ILE A 18 -4.46 4.74 9.39
N LEU A 19 -3.68 3.69 9.13
CA LEU A 19 -3.64 2.51 10.00
C LEU A 19 -3.17 2.89 11.41
N TRP A 20 -2.11 3.69 11.54
CA TRP A 20 -1.55 4.10 12.82
C TRP A 20 -2.47 5.01 13.63
N HIS A 21 -3.12 5.98 12.97
CA HIS A 21 -3.92 6.99 13.65
C HIS A 21 -5.40 6.61 13.82
N ARG A 22 -5.97 5.77 12.96
CA ARG A 22 -7.41 5.45 12.93
C ARG A 22 -7.71 3.97 13.03
N GLY A 23 -6.91 3.14 12.37
CA GLY A 23 -7.20 1.72 12.23
C GLY A 23 -6.78 0.85 13.42
N GLY A 24 -5.64 1.19 14.05
CA GLY A 24 -5.02 0.40 15.10
C GLY A 24 -4.87 -1.09 14.76
N LEU A 25 -4.67 -1.93 15.79
CA LEU A 25 -4.69 -3.40 15.69
C LEU A 25 -6.09 -3.98 15.35
N GLN A 26 -7.13 -3.15 15.31
CA GLN A 26 -8.52 -3.59 15.13
C GLN A 26 -8.87 -3.85 13.66
N ASN A 27 -8.05 -3.38 12.71
CA ASN A 27 -8.26 -3.56 11.27
C ASN A 27 -7.23 -4.53 10.66
N ALA A 28 -7.30 -5.80 11.06
CA ALA A 28 -6.37 -6.84 10.65
C ALA A 28 -6.27 -7.00 9.12
N ASP A 29 -7.40 -6.96 8.41
CA ASP A 29 -7.43 -7.06 6.94
C ASP A 29 -6.70 -5.90 6.26
N PHE A 30 -6.84 -4.69 6.80
CA PHE A 30 -6.14 -3.51 6.28
C PHE A 30 -4.63 -3.61 6.55
N ALA A 31 -4.24 -4.01 7.76
CA ALA A 31 -2.83 -4.24 8.10
C ALA A 31 -2.17 -5.33 7.24
N GLN A 32 -2.89 -6.41 6.96
CA GLN A 32 -2.43 -7.48 6.07
C GLN A 32 -2.30 -7.00 4.63
N ALA A 33 -3.25 -6.21 4.13
CA ALA A 33 -3.19 -5.62 2.80
C ALA A 33 -1.97 -4.70 2.65
N LEU A 34 -1.71 -3.83 3.62
CA LEU A 34 -0.52 -2.96 3.62
C LEU A 34 0.78 -3.76 3.66
N SER A 35 0.84 -4.79 4.51
CA SER A 35 1.99 -5.69 4.59
C SER A 35 2.27 -6.40 3.25
N ARG A 36 1.22 -6.77 2.51
CA ARG A 36 1.35 -7.35 1.17
C ARG A 36 1.96 -6.33 0.19
N VAL A 37 1.44 -5.12 0.14
CA VAL A 37 1.95 -4.06 -0.75
C VAL A 37 3.43 -3.79 -0.45
N HIS A 38 3.82 -3.69 0.82
CA HIS A 38 5.22 -3.53 1.22
C HIS A 38 6.14 -4.61 0.67
N ARG A 39 5.76 -5.88 0.81
CA ARG A 39 6.55 -7.00 0.32
C ARG A 39 6.73 -6.94 -1.21
N LEU A 40 5.67 -6.59 -1.94
CA LEU A 40 5.70 -6.48 -3.39
C LEU A 40 6.55 -5.29 -3.85
N VAL A 41 6.36 -4.11 -3.25
CA VAL A 41 7.15 -2.90 -3.57
C VAL A 41 8.63 -3.06 -3.20
N ARG A 42 8.94 -3.83 -2.14
CA ARG A 42 10.33 -4.15 -1.77
C ARG A 42 11.02 -5.00 -2.83
N LYS A 43 10.30 -5.97 -3.40
CA LYS A 43 10.80 -6.90 -4.44
C LYS A 43 10.71 -6.35 -5.87
N GLY A 44 9.91 -5.31 -6.10
CA GLY A 44 9.68 -4.74 -7.42
C GLY A 44 10.94 -4.12 -8.03
N ASP A 45 11.13 -4.37 -9.33
CA ASP A 45 12.17 -3.72 -10.13
C ASP A 45 11.83 -2.24 -10.36
N ARG A 46 12.66 -1.35 -9.81
CA ARG A 46 12.44 0.11 -9.79
C ARG A 46 12.88 0.82 -11.08
N SER A 47 13.44 0.07 -12.03
CA SER A 47 13.78 0.54 -13.37
C SER A 47 12.63 0.38 -14.37
N ARG A 48 11.56 -0.33 -13.98
CA ARG A 48 10.41 -0.65 -14.83
C ARG A 48 9.11 -0.11 -14.23
N GLU A 49 8.03 -0.27 -14.99
CA GLU A 49 6.68 -0.06 -14.49
C GLU A 49 6.33 -1.05 -13.36
N PRO A 50 5.58 -0.62 -12.33
CA PRO A 50 5.07 -1.52 -11.30
C PRO A 50 4.23 -2.64 -11.93
N SER A 51 4.38 -3.85 -11.40
CA SER A 51 3.58 -4.98 -11.85
C SER A 51 2.09 -4.75 -11.56
N ALA A 52 1.22 -5.40 -12.34
CA ALA A 52 -0.21 -5.41 -12.08
C ALA A 52 -0.52 -5.85 -10.64
N GLU A 53 0.25 -6.80 -10.09
CA GLU A 53 0.08 -7.26 -8.72
C GLU A 53 0.32 -6.16 -7.67
N ILE A 54 1.33 -5.31 -7.87
CA ILE A 54 1.57 -4.15 -6.99
C ILE A 54 0.37 -3.21 -7.04
N ARG A 55 -0.12 -2.89 -8.25
CA ARG A 55 -1.26 -1.99 -8.45
C ARG A 55 -2.54 -2.54 -7.81
N THR A 56 -2.91 -3.77 -8.10
CA THR A 56 -4.10 -4.42 -7.52
C THR A 56 -4.02 -4.55 -6.01
N SER A 57 -2.83 -4.85 -5.46
CA SER A 57 -2.65 -4.93 -4.01
C SER A 57 -2.78 -3.55 -3.35
N LEU A 58 -2.28 -2.49 -4.00
CA LEU A 58 -2.43 -1.11 -3.55
C LEU A 58 -3.89 -0.68 -3.57
N ASP A 59 -4.61 -0.93 -4.67
CA ASP A 59 -6.04 -0.59 -4.80
C ASP A 59 -6.90 -1.28 -3.73
N ARG A 60 -6.57 -2.54 -3.39
CA ARG A 60 -7.21 -3.25 -2.27
C ARG A 60 -6.93 -2.56 -0.94
N ALA A 61 -5.68 -2.21 -0.67
CA ALA A 61 -5.30 -1.52 0.56
C ALA A 61 -6.00 -0.15 0.68
N GLU A 62 -6.13 0.60 -0.41
CA GLU A 62 -6.86 1.87 -0.43
C GLU A 62 -8.35 1.72 -0.20
N THR A 63 -8.95 0.66 -0.75
CA THR A 63 -10.37 0.37 -0.54
C THR A 63 -10.65 0.10 0.93
N LEU A 64 -9.79 -0.70 1.58
CA LEU A 64 -9.86 -0.95 3.02
C LEU A 64 -9.58 0.32 3.84
N GLY A 65 -8.57 1.10 3.47
CA GLY A 65 -8.24 2.36 4.15
C GLY A 65 -9.36 3.40 4.08
N ARG A 66 -10.15 3.42 3.00
CA ARG A 66 -11.36 4.26 2.88
C ARG A 66 -12.46 3.85 3.85
N ALA A 67 -12.63 2.56 4.11
CA ALA A 67 -13.62 2.06 5.07
C ALA A 67 -13.23 2.34 6.54
N VAL A 68 -11.95 2.61 6.81
CA VAL A 68 -11.41 2.96 8.13
C VAL A 68 -11.45 4.48 8.40
N ARG A 69 -11.64 5.30 7.37
CA ARG A 69 -11.56 6.77 7.45
C ARG A 69 -12.74 7.39 8.19
#